data_AF-X1FMP6-F1
#
_entry.id   AF-X1FMP6-F1
#
_cell.length_a   1.000
_cell.length_b   1.000
_cell.length_c   1.000
_cell.angle_alpha   90.00
_cell.angle_beta   90.00
_cell.angle_gamma   90.00
#
_symmetry.space_group_name_H-M   'P 1'
#
loop_
_entity.id
_entity.type
_entity.pdbx_description
1 polymer ?
#
loop_
_entity_poly.entity_id
_entity_poly.type
_entity_poly.pdbx_seq_one_letter_code
_entity_poly.pdbx_strand_id
1 'polypeptide(L)' 'MVDKQLLKLSKLCEHWANHNASHKESFVKWRDIAKEKSLTSVVENLNNAIEMMDKCTEYLLSAKEALNE' A
#
# COMPACT_ATOMS: atom_id res chain seq x y z
N MET A 1 -13.07 -11.09 27.10
CA MET A 1 -12.72 -12.11 26.08
C MET A 1 -12.38 -11.31 24.82
N VAL A 2 -11.16 -11.39 24.28
CA VAL A 2 -10.81 -10.65 23.06
C VAL A 2 -11.68 -11.18 21.92
N ASP A 3 -12.36 -10.28 21.22
CA ASP A 3 -13.12 -10.65 20.03
C ASP A 3 -12.15 -11.19 18.97
N LYS A 4 -12.30 -12.47 18.64
CA LYS A 4 -11.42 -13.15 17.67
C LYS A 4 -11.50 -12.54 16.28
N GLN A 5 -12.64 -11.95 15.91
CA GLN A 5 -12.82 -11.30 14.61
C GLN A 5 -12.06 -9.98 14.56
N LEU A 6 -12.13 -9.16 15.62
CA LEU A 6 -11.39 -7.90 15.72
C LEU A 6 -9.87 -8.14 15.72
N LEU A 7 -9.40 -9.15 16.47
CA LEU A 7 -7.98 -9.53 16.44
C LEU A 7 -7.52 -9.99 15.05
N LYS A 8 -8.36 -10.74 14.33
CA LYS A 8 -8.05 -11.16 12.96
C LYS A 8 -8.00 -9.96 12.02
N LEU A 9 -8.95 -9.03 12.13
CA LEU A 9 -8.98 -7.82 11.30
C LEU A 9 -7.74 -6.95 11.52
N SER A 10 -7.33 -6.72 12.78
CA SER A 10 -6.11 -5.98 13.13
C SER A 10 -4.86 -6.58 12.46
N LYS A 11 -4.71 -7.92 12.50
CA LYS A 11 -3.61 -8.62 11.81
C LYS A 11 -3.68 -8.50 10.28
N LEU A 12 -4.89 -8.50 9.71
CA LEU A 12 -5.07 -8.35 8.26
C LEU A 12 -4.70 -6.94 7.80
N CYS A 13 -5.10 -5.89 8.53
CA CYS A 13 -4.73 -4.51 8.23
C CYS A 13 -3.21 -4.34 8.17
N GLU A 14 -2.48 -4.87 9.16
CA GLU A 14 -1.02 -4.89 9.18
C GLU A 14 -0.42 -5.70 8.01
N HIS A 15 -0.97 -6.88 7.74
CA HIS A 15 -0.51 -7.72 6.64
C HIS A 15 -0.66 -7.04 5.28
N TRP A 16 -1.81 -6.42 5.01
CA TRP A 16 -2.05 -5.69 3.77
C TRP A 16 -1.15 -4.46 3.64
N ALA A 17 -0.97 -3.69 4.72
CA ALA A 17 -0.04 -2.56 4.75
C ALA A 17 1.40 -2.99 4.42
N ASN A 18 1.86 -4.11 4.99
CA ASN A 18 3.18 -4.66 4.69
C ASN A 18 3.27 -5.17 3.23
N HIS A 19 2.21 -5.78 2.70
CA HIS A 19 2.20 -6.27 1.32
C HIS A 19 2.22 -5.13 0.29
N ASN A 20 1.57 -4.01 0.59
CA ASN A 20 1.59 -2.80 -0.22
C ASN A 20 3.01 -2.27 -0.45
N ALA A 21 3.92 -2.41 0.52
CA ALA A 21 5.32 -2.03 0.36
C ALA A 21 6.01 -2.81 -0.77
N SER A 22 5.77 -4.13 -0.85
CA SER A 22 6.30 -4.97 -1.93
C SER A 22 5.72 -4.62 -3.30
N HIS A 23 4.43 -4.29 -3.37
CA HIS A 23 3.82 -3.78 -4.60
C HIS A 23 4.42 -2.44 -5.03
N LYS A 24 4.61 -1.52 -4.09
CA LYS A 24 5.22 -0.20 -4.34
C LYS A 24 6.64 -0.33 -4.90
N GLU A 25 7.46 -1.21 -4.34
CA GLU A 25 8.81 -1.48 -4.87
C GLU A 25 8.77 -1.95 -6.34
N SER A 26 7.84 -2.85 -6.68
CA SER A 26 7.64 -3.31 -8.05
C SER A 26 7.18 -2.17 -8.97
N PHE A 27 6.26 -1.33 -8.53
CA PHE A 27 5.77 -0.17 -9.30
C PHE A 27 6.89 0.84 -9.54
N VAL A 28 7.69 1.13 -8.52
CA VAL A 28 8.88 2.00 -8.61
C VAL A 28 9.84 1.49 -9.68
N LYS A 29 10.19 0.21 -9.65
CA LYS A 29 11.06 -0.41 -10.66
C LYS A 29 10.52 -0.20 -12.09
N TRP A 30 9.23 -0.47 -12.30
CA TRP A 30 8.64 -0.36 -13.64
C TRP A 30 8.43 1.08 -14.10
N ARG A 31 8.17 1.99 -13.17
CA ARG A 31 8.12 3.43 -13.46
C ARG A 31 9.49 3.92 -13.92
N ASP A 32 10.57 3.47 -13.28
CA ASP A 32 11.93 3.89 -13.63
C ASP A 32 12.30 3.37 -15.04
N ILE A 33 11.95 2.12 -15.35
CA ILE A 33 12.06 1.58 -16.72
C ILE A 33 11.22 2.38 -17.73
N ALA A 34 9.98 2.76 -17.37
CA ALA A 34 9.12 3.57 -18.24
C ALA A 34 9.72 4.97 -18.48
N LYS A 35 10.38 5.54 -17.47
CA LYS A 35 11.08 6.82 -17.54
C LYS A 35 12.27 6.75 -18.49
N GLU A 36 13.09 5.70 -18.40
CA GLU A 36 14.20 5.45 -19.36
C GLU A 36 13.70 5.33 -20.80
N LYS A 37 12.47 4.82 -21.00
CA LYS A 37 11.83 4.67 -22.31
C LYS A 37 11.05 5.91 -22.76
N SER A 38 11.10 7.01 -22.02
CA SER A 38 10.34 8.25 -22.32
C SER A 38 8.82 8.02 -22.45
N LEU A 39 8.26 7.05 -21.72
CA LEU A 39 6.82 6.75 -21.72
C LEU A 39 6.09 7.62 -20.69
N THR A 40 6.01 8.93 -20.95
CA THR A 40 5.56 9.95 -19.99
C THR A 40 4.22 9.63 -19.31
N SER A 41 3.20 9.22 -20.07
CA SER A 41 1.88 8.90 -19.50
C SER A 41 1.88 7.63 -18.64
N VAL A 42 2.77 6.68 -18.93
CA VAL A 42 2.94 5.47 -18.10
C VAL A 42 3.63 5.84 -16.79
N VAL A 43 4.65 6.70 -16.83
CA VAL A 43 5.33 7.22 -15.65
C VAL A 43 4.35 7.95 -14.73
N GLU A 44 3.50 8.82 -15.30
CA GLU A 44 2.50 9.57 -14.54
C GLU A 44 1.50 8.63 -13.85
N ASN A 45 0.93 7.67 -14.57
CA ASN A 45 0.00 6.70 -14.00
C ASN A 45 0.64 5.82 -12.92
N LEU A 46 1.91 5.44 -13.07
CA LEU A 46 2.61 4.66 -12.05
C LEU A 46 2.95 5.50 -10.81
N ASN A 47 3.27 6.79 -10.97
CA ASN A 47 3.41 7.69 -9.83
C ASN A 47 2.09 7.81 -9.04
N ASN A 48 0.97 7.99 -9.75
CA ASN A 48 -0.34 8.04 -9.12
C ASN A 48 -0.67 6.72 -8.40
N ALA A 49 -0.36 5.58 -9.00
CA ALA A 49 -0.54 4.27 -8.37
C ALA A 49 0.30 4.11 -7.08
N ILE A 50 1.55 4.58 -7.10
CA ILE A 50 2.44 4.59 -5.93
C ILE A 50 1.86 5.47 -4.82
N GLU A 51 1.39 6.68 -5.15
CA GLU A 51 0.77 7.59 -4.17
C GLU A 51 -0.49 6.97 -3.56
N MET A 52 -1.35 6.35 -4.36
CA MET A 52 -2.55 5.69 -3.85
C MET A 52 -2.21 4.47 -2.98
N MET A 53 -1.10 3.78 -3.28
CA MET A 53 -0.62 2.66 -2.46
C MET A 53 -0.13 3.15 -1.08
N ASP A 54 0.52 4.31 -1.02
CA ASP A 54 0.91 4.95 0.24
C ASP A 54 -0.32 5.34 1.07
N LYS A 55 -1.30 6.01 0.46
CA LYS A 55 -2.56 6.36 1.14
C LYS A 55 -3.33 5.13 1.62
N CYS A 56 -3.36 4.06 0.82
CA CYS A 56 -3.95 2.79 1.22
C CYS A 56 -3.27 2.24 2.49
N THR A 57 -1.94 2.27 2.51
CA THR A 57 -1.13 1.85 3.67
C THR A 57 -1.43 2.68 4.91
N GLU A 58 -1.52 4.01 4.78
CA GLU A 58 -1.88 4.91 5.89
C GLU A 58 -3.24 4.55 6.48
N TYR A 59 -4.28 4.42 5.65
CA TYR A 59 -5.62 4.07 6.13
C TYR A 59 -5.70 2.69 6.78
N LEU A 60 -4.93 1.71 6.27
CA LEU A 60 -4.85 0.38 6.86
C LEU A 60 -4.23 0.43 8.26
N LEU A 61 -3.16 1.20 8.44
CA LEU A 61 -2.51 1.37 9.74
C LEU A 61 -3.41 2.15 10.72
N SER A 62 -4.08 3.21 10.28
CA SER A 62 -5.05 3.93 11.12
C SER A 62 -6.23 3.04 11.53
N ALA A 63 -6.73 2.18 10.63
CA ALA A 63 -7.77 1.21 10.97
C ALA A 63 -7.28 0.18 12.00
N LYS A 64 -6.03 -0.28 11.89
CA LYS A 64 -5.40 -1.15 12.89
C LYS A 64 -5.30 -0.45 14.25
N GLU A 65 -4.88 0.81 14.29
CA GLU A 65 -4.76 1.61 15.51
C GLU A 65 -6.11 1.76 16.21
N ALA A 66 -7.15 2.17 15.48
CA ALA A 66 -8.52 2.32 16.00
C ALA A 66 -9.15 1.02 16.52
N LEU A 67 -8.65 -0.15 16.12
CA LEU A 67 -9.09 -1.45 16.66
C LEU A 67 -8.45 -1.81 18.01
N ASN A 68 -7.39 -1.11 18.42
CA ASN A 68 -6.66 -1.35 19.66
C ASN A 68 -6.85 -0.24 20.71
N GLU A 69 -7.61 0.82 20.39
CA GLU A 69 -8.09 1.85 21.33
C GLU A 69 -9.29 1.36 22.15
#